data_AF-A0A496QEY8-F1
#
_entry.id   AF-A0A496QEY8-F1
#
_cell.length_a   1.000
_cell.length_b   1.000
_cell.length_c   1.000
_cell.angle_alpha   90.00
_cell.angle_beta   90.00
_cell.angle_gamma   90.00
#
_symmetry.space_group_name_H-M   'P 1'
#
loop_
_entity.id
_entity.type
_entity.pdbx_description
1 polymer ?
#
loop_
_entity_poly.entity_id
_entity_poly.type
_entity_poly.pdbx_seq_one_letter_code
_entity_poly.pdbx_strand_id
1 'polypeptide(L)'
;MKMGEKELMESLKSSEARWKERVLNPVLKRFPERKKRFEASSGTEIKQVYTPLDISGFDYINQLGFPGEYPFTRGVQPTMYRGRFWTMR
;
A
#
# COMPACT_ATOMS: atom_id res chain seq x y z
N MET A 1 -7.80 -23.70 -10.63
CA MET A 1 -6.33 -23.61 -10.61
C MET A 1 -5.99 -22.26 -9.96
N LYS A 2 -5.27 -22.24 -8.83
CA LYS A 2 -4.82 -20.96 -8.23
C LYS A 2 -3.53 -20.55 -8.95
N MET A 3 -3.49 -19.32 -9.46
CA MET A 3 -2.29 -18.70 -10.03
C MET A 3 -1.17 -18.65 -8.98
N GLY A 4 0.09 -18.91 -9.37
CA GLY A 4 1.22 -18.77 -8.46
C GLY A 4 1.45 -17.30 -8.07
N GLU A 5 2.05 -17.04 -6.91
CA GLU A 5 2.30 -15.66 -6.43
C GLU A 5 3.13 -14.85 -7.44
N LYS A 6 4.18 -15.46 -8.01
CA LYS A 6 5.01 -14.82 -9.05
C LYS A 6 4.21 -14.49 -10.31
N GLU A 7 3.38 -15.42 -10.76
CA GLU A 7 2.52 -15.23 -11.94
C GLU A 7 1.47 -14.14 -11.69
N LEU A 8 0.90 -14.08 -10.48
CA LEU A 8 -0.03 -13.04 -10.07
C LEU A 8 0.65 -11.66 -10.09
N MET A 9 1.86 -11.55 -9.55
CA MET A 9 2.61 -10.29 -9.54
C MET A 9 2.98 -9.84 -10.96
N GLU A 10 3.39 -10.76 -11.84
CA GLU A 10 3.70 -10.41 -13.23
C GLU A 10 2.44 -9.99 -14.01
N SER A 11 1.33 -10.67 -13.78
CA SER A 11 0.02 -10.30 -14.32
C SER A 11 -0.42 -8.92 -13.84
N LEU A 12 -0.25 -8.63 -12.55
CA LEU A 12 -0.55 -7.34 -11.95
C LEU A 12 0.32 -6.23 -12.55
N LYS A 13 1.62 -6.47 -12.72
CA LYS A 13 2.56 -5.54 -13.36
C LYS A 13 2.15 -5.21 -14.79
N SER A 14 1.81 -6.23 -15.57
CA SER A 14 1.31 -6.07 -16.94
C SER A 14 -0.03 -5.30 -16.98
N SER A 15 -0.92 -5.60 -16.03
CA SER A 15 -2.21 -4.94 -15.88
C SER A 15 -2.06 -3.45 -15.53
N GLU A 16 -1.15 -3.12 -14.61
CA GLU A 16 -0.85 -1.75 -14.20
C GLU A 16 -0.23 -0.96 -15.36
N ALA A 17 0.73 -1.54 -16.10
CA ALA A 17 1.33 -0.90 -17.27
C ALA A 17 0.28 -0.57 -18.35
N ARG A 18 -0.59 -1.54 -18.67
CA ARG A 18 -1.71 -1.34 -19.60
C ARG A 18 -2.65 -0.24 -19.12
N TRP A 19 -2.98 -0.20 -17.83
CA TRP A 19 -3.83 0.84 -17.26
C TRP A 19 -3.18 2.23 -17.36
N LYS A 20 -1.89 2.33 -17.02
CA LYS A 20 -1.11 3.58 -17.15
C LYS A 20 -1.16 4.10 -18.59
N GLU A 21 -0.94 3.22 -19.56
CA GLU A 21 -0.90 3.59 -20.97
C GLU A 21 -2.29 3.94 -21.54
N ARG A 22 -3.29 3.07 -21.32
CA ARG A 22 -4.59 3.17 -22.01
C ARG A 22 -5.60 4.06 -21.30
N VAL A 23 -5.47 4.24 -19.98
CA VAL A 23 -6.47 4.94 -19.17
C VAL A 23 -5.88 6.20 -18.55
N LEU A 24 -4.75 6.09 -17.85
CA LEU A 24 -4.20 7.21 -17.10
C LEU A 24 -3.57 8.28 -18.01
N ASN A 25 -2.61 7.89 -18.86
CA ASN A 25 -1.84 8.83 -19.67
C ASN A 25 -2.71 9.69 -20.62
N PRO A 26 -3.76 9.17 -21.28
CA PRO A 26 -4.65 10.00 -22.10
C PRO A 26 -5.38 11.06 -21.29
N VAL A 27 -5.82 10.72 -20.08
CA VAL A 27 -6.49 11.66 -19.17
C VAL A 27 -5.49 12.72 -18.70
N LEU A 28 -4.29 12.34 -18.27
CA LEU A 28 -3.25 13.28 -17.82
C LEU A 28 -2.81 14.26 -18.91
N LYS A 29 -2.77 13.82 -20.18
CA LYS A 29 -2.46 14.69 -21.33
C LYS A 29 -3.53 15.76 -21.54
N ARG A 30 -4.81 15.42 -21.34
CA ARG A 30 -5.94 16.34 -21.54
C ARG A 30 -6.19 17.21 -20.31
N PHE A 31 -6.03 16.63 -19.13
CA PHE A 31 -6.30 17.22 -17.83
C PHE A 31 -5.15 16.87 -16.88
N PRO A 32 -4.10 17.72 -16.81
CA PRO A 32 -2.99 17.47 -15.91
C PRO A 32 -3.43 17.56 -14.45
N GLU A 33 -2.69 16.88 -13.56
CA GLU A 33 -2.93 16.96 -12.13
C GLU A 33 -2.63 18.35 -11.57
N ARG A 34 -3.25 18.66 -10.42
CA ARG A 34 -3.12 19.97 -9.73
C ARG A 34 -1.69 20.35 -9.33
N LYS A 35 -0.80 19.37 -9.19
CA LYS A 35 0.59 19.53 -8.77
C LYS A 35 1.45 18.55 -9.56
N LYS A 36 2.69 18.94 -9.83
CA LYS A 36 3.69 18.05 -10.45
C LYS A 36 4.10 16.90 -9.52
N ARG A 37 4.07 17.13 -8.21
CA ARG A 37 4.45 16.17 -7.17
C ARG A 37 3.50 16.30 -5.98
N PHE A 38 3.11 15.17 -5.43
CA PHE A 38 2.31 15.08 -4.22
C PHE A 38 3.21 14.54 -3.11
N GLU A 39 3.29 15.25 -2.00
CA GLU A 39 4.19 14.91 -0.91
C GLU A 39 3.45 14.94 0.42
N ALA A 40 3.85 14.04 1.32
CA ALA A 40 3.50 14.13 2.73
C ALA A 40 4.28 15.28 3.40
N SER A 41 3.90 15.66 4.61
CA SER A 41 4.61 16.68 5.39
C SER A 41 6.09 16.31 5.68
N SER A 42 6.44 15.03 5.58
CA SER A 42 7.80 14.50 5.67
C SER A 42 8.63 14.67 4.39
N GLY A 43 8.05 15.18 3.29
CA GLY A 43 8.68 15.24 1.97
C GLY A 43 8.65 13.92 1.19
N THR A 44 7.99 12.88 1.72
CA THR A 44 7.82 11.59 1.04
C THR A 44 6.82 11.74 -0.11
N GLU A 45 7.21 11.32 -1.31
CA GLU A 45 6.35 11.36 -2.49
C GLU A 45 5.23 10.32 -2.42
N ILE A 46 4.03 10.76 -2.76
CA ILE A 46 2.80 9.98 -2.73
C ILE A 46 2.46 9.57 -4.17
N LYS A 47 2.45 8.26 -4.43
CA LYS A 47 2.01 7.70 -5.70
C LYS A 47 0.50 7.89 -5.86
N GLN A 48 0.04 7.95 -7.10
CA GLN A 48 -1.39 8.04 -7.41
C GLN A 48 -2.18 6.82 -6.92
N VAL A 49 -1.58 5.63 -6.98
CA VAL A 49 -2.15 4.38 -6.47
C VAL A 49 -1.02 3.49 -5.96
N TYR A 50 -1.27 2.80 -4.86
CA TYR A 50 -0.40 1.75 -4.35
C TYR A 50 -1.07 0.39 -4.59
N THR A 51 -0.25 -0.59 -4.93
CA THR A 51 -0.65 -1.95 -5.32
C THR A 51 0.21 -2.96 -4.55
N PRO A 52 -0.12 -4.25 -4.59
CA PRO A 52 0.76 -5.29 -4.07
C PRO A 52 2.21 -5.25 -4.58
N LEU A 53 2.46 -4.68 -5.78
CA LEU A 53 3.82 -4.52 -6.31
C LEU A 53 4.70 -3.61 -5.44
N ASP A 54 4.08 -2.63 -4.77
CA ASP A 54 4.76 -1.66 -3.90
C ASP A 54 5.25 -2.26 -2.58
N ILE A 55 4.74 -3.44 -2.24
CA ILE A 55 5.15 -4.24 -1.09
C ILE A 55 5.67 -5.61 -1.53
N SER A 56 6.23 -5.70 -2.75
CA SER A 56 6.84 -6.94 -3.23
C SER A 56 7.98 -7.39 -2.32
N GLY A 57 7.92 -8.65 -1.86
CA GLY A 57 8.88 -9.19 -0.88
C GLY A 57 8.62 -8.75 0.56
N PHE A 58 7.48 -8.12 0.86
CA PHE A 58 7.10 -7.79 2.22
C PHE A 58 6.86 -9.05 3.06
N ASP A 59 7.67 -9.25 4.09
CA ASP A 59 7.50 -10.33 5.03
C ASP A 59 6.41 -9.97 6.05
N TYR A 60 5.20 -10.44 5.78
CA TYR A 60 4.05 -10.15 6.63
C TYR A 60 4.29 -10.55 8.09
N ILE A 61 4.89 -11.71 8.33
CA ILE A 61 5.03 -12.26 9.68
C ILE A 61 6.06 -11.45 10.46
N ASN A 62 7.21 -11.15 9.87
CA ASN A 62 8.30 -10.50 10.58
C ASN A 62 8.22 -8.95 10.58
N GLN A 63 7.56 -8.34 9.61
CA GLN A 63 7.45 -6.87 9.50
C GLN A 63 6.12 -6.31 10.00
N LEU A 64 5.01 -7.04 9.82
CA LEU A 64 3.68 -6.60 10.28
C LEU A 64 3.22 -7.35 11.53
N GLY A 65 3.30 -8.68 11.50
CA GLY A 65 2.92 -9.57 12.58
C GLY A 65 1.46 -9.42 13.03
N PHE A 66 1.20 -9.83 14.27
CA PHE A 66 -0.08 -9.74 14.93
C PHE A 66 -0.01 -8.77 16.13
N PRO A 67 -1.12 -8.11 16.50
CA PRO A 67 -1.13 -7.23 17.67
C PRO A 67 -0.80 -8.01 18.95
N GLY A 68 -0.03 -7.41 19.84
CA GLY A 68 0.41 -8.06 21.08
C GLY A 68 1.66 -8.95 20.95
N GLU A 69 2.22 -9.07 19.75
CA GLU A 69 3.45 -9.82 19.49
C GLU A 69 4.45 -8.94 18.72
N TYR A 70 5.75 -9.21 18.87
CA TYR A 70 6.80 -8.55 18.07
C TYR A 70 6.50 -8.71 16.57
N PRO A 71 6.68 -7.68 15.72
CA PRO A 71 7.30 -6.36 15.97
C PRO A 71 6.36 -5.28 16.53
N PHE A 72 5.17 -5.64 17.00
CA PHE A 72 4.16 -4.73 17.55
C PHE A 72 3.67 -3.64 16.57
N THR A 73 3.93 -3.79 15.26
CA THR A 73 3.50 -2.86 14.22
C THR A 73 1.98 -2.64 14.23
N ARG A 74 1.21 -3.67 14.61
CA ARG A 74 -0.26 -3.60 14.73
C ARG A 74 -0.77 -3.23 16.13
N GLY A 75 0.12 -2.90 17.05
CA GLY A 75 -0.18 -2.51 18.43
C GLY A 75 0.39 -3.47 19.48
N VAL A 76 0.65 -2.93 20.68
CA VAL A 76 1.29 -3.64 21.79
C VAL A 76 0.32 -4.56 22.56
N GLN A 77 -0.99 -4.35 22.45
CA GLN A 77 -2.00 -5.15 23.15
C GLN A 77 -2.78 -6.02 22.15
N PRO A 78 -3.01 -7.33 22.42
CA PRO A 78 -3.74 -8.20 21.50
C PRO A 78 -5.16 -7.72 21.16
N THR A 79 -5.85 -7.09 22.12
CA THR A 79 -7.24 -6.65 21.96
C THR A 79 -7.40 -5.17 21.65
N MET A 80 -6.33 -4.38 21.80
CA MET A 80 -6.32 -2.92 21.63
C MET A 80 -7.58 -2.26 22.23
N TYR A 81 -8.19 -1.33 21.49
CA TYR A 81 -9.33 -0.55 21.93
C TYR A 81 -10.67 -1.30 21.94
N ARG A 82 -10.69 -2.58 21.55
CA ARG A 82 -11.86 -3.44 21.79
C ARG A 82 -11.91 -3.91 23.24
N GLY A 83 -10.76 -4.00 23.92
CA GLY A 83 -10.67 -4.38 25.32
C GLY A 83 -10.71 -3.17 26.26
N ARG A 84 -9.85 -2.17 26.02
CA ARG A 84 -9.78 -0.95 26.82
C ARG A 84 -9.51 0.25 25.92
N PHE A 85 -10.27 1.33 26.09
CA PHE A 85 -9.99 2.59 25.40
C PHE A 85 -8.62 3.16 25.80
N TRP A 86 -8.10 4.06 24.96
CA TRP A 86 -6.94 4.87 25.33
C TRP A 86 -7.28 5.74 26.55
N THR A 87 -6.27 6.09 27.34
CA THR A 87 -6.46 7.03 28.45
C THR A 87 -6.71 8.42 27.87
N MET A 88 -7.90 8.96 28.10
CA MET A 88 -8.18 10.37 27.83
C MET A 88 -7.39 11.23 28.83
N ARG A 89 -6.69 12.24 28.34
CA ARG A 89 -5.92 13.19 29.14
C ARG A 89 -6.13 14.58 28.60
#